data_AF-A0A3C7WI76-F1
#
_entry.id   AF-A0A3C7WI76-F1
#
_cell.length_a   1.000
_cell.length_b   1.000
_cell.length_c   1.000
_cell.angle_alpha   90.00
_cell.angle_beta   90.00
_cell.angle_gamma   90.00
#
_symmetry.space_group_name_H-M   'P 1'
#
loop_
_entity.id
_entity.type
_entity.pdbx_description
1 polymer ?
#
loop_
_entity_poly.entity_id
_entity_poly.type
_entity_poly.pdbx_seq_one_letter_code
_entity_poly.pdbx_strand_id
1 'polypeptide(L)'
;MPNDARREKPTGPHEAAMLVALRAEHRHIAAVMALLSQQLNAIERGDLVDTHVLYEIMDYMVTWPDRFHHPREDLIYDHVAEIDHGMAGEVRELERDHDRMAREGREVLYVIERWRAGELSGREVVDKGRAYVKRAHEHMNLEEEEVFPLIDSVLTRSDWRDLEAEDSLNPAADPVFGRRVQREFRHLARKVRRSLRHGVEQGAVIEWVGIEALLESWEVMTMAWQGGATITGDHLRSSLREAVYIALDRPLQAPLLCAANNARLTLSWLEELSQLTRDTASDLARVNRERKDRMRLLKRAGAPR
;
A
#
# COMPACT_ATOMS: atom_id res chain seq x y z
N MET A 1 13.12 -21.15 -38.25
CA MET A 1 13.83 -20.60 -37.08
C MET A 1 13.67 -19.08 -37.10
N PRO A 2 12.68 -18.49 -36.42
CA PRO A 2 12.61 -17.05 -36.32
C PRO A 2 13.35 -16.58 -35.06
N ASN A 3 14.49 -15.95 -35.33
CA ASN A 3 15.07 -14.78 -34.67
C ASN A 3 15.03 -14.72 -33.13
N ASP A 4 16.06 -15.30 -32.52
CA ASP A 4 16.54 -15.06 -31.17
C ASP A 4 17.10 -13.63 -31.07
N ALA A 5 16.21 -12.63 -31.11
CA ALA A 5 16.55 -11.27 -30.76
C ALA A 5 16.83 -11.25 -29.25
N ARG A 6 18.12 -11.13 -28.90
CA ARG A 6 18.65 -11.05 -27.54
C ARG A 6 17.67 -10.31 -26.62
N ARG A 7 16.99 -11.07 -25.75
CA ARG A 7 16.13 -10.54 -24.70
C ARG A 7 17.01 -9.72 -23.74
N GLU A 8 17.02 -8.40 -23.91
CA GLU A 8 17.78 -7.51 -23.04
C GLU A 8 17.16 -7.53 -21.64
N LYS A 9 17.85 -8.20 -20.71
CA LYS A 9 17.54 -8.14 -19.29
C LYS A 9 17.69 -6.70 -18.77
N PRO A 10 16.85 -6.26 -17.83
CA PRO A 10 16.97 -4.93 -17.25
C PRO A 10 18.37 -4.71 -16.66
N THR A 11 19.04 -3.65 -17.12
CA THR A 11 20.31 -3.19 -16.57
C THR A 11 20.05 -2.26 -15.38
N GLY A 12 20.37 -2.74 -14.17
CA GLY A 12 20.26 -1.99 -12.90
C GLY A 12 18.99 -2.32 -12.07
N PRO A 13 18.96 -1.96 -10.77
CA PRO A 13 17.84 -2.23 -9.88
C PRO A 13 16.72 -1.22 -10.14
N HIS A 14 15.89 -1.50 -11.14
CA HIS A 14 14.66 -0.75 -11.38
C HIS A 14 13.49 -1.72 -11.36
N GLU A 15 12.78 -1.75 -10.23
CA GLU A 15 11.53 -2.52 -10.10
C GLU A 15 10.49 -1.99 -11.09
N ALA A 16 9.70 -2.88 -11.71
CA ALA A 16 8.67 -2.50 -12.66
C ALA A 16 7.59 -1.60 -12.02
N ALA A 17 7.08 -0.63 -12.77
CA ALA A 17 6.12 0.35 -12.24
C ALA A 17 4.82 -0.31 -11.74
N MET A 18 4.36 -1.37 -12.41
CA MET A 18 3.21 -2.16 -11.98
C MET A 18 3.45 -2.85 -10.63
N LEU A 19 4.62 -3.46 -10.41
CA LEU A 19 4.94 -4.08 -9.11
C LEU A 19 5.04 -3.04 -7.99
N VAL A 20 5.61 -1.86 -8.28
CA VAL A 20 5.63 -0.73 -7.33
C VAL A 20 4.20 -0.30 -6.96
N ALA A 21 3.29 -0.27 -7.94
CA ALA A 21 1.88 0.04 -7.72
C ALA A 21 1.18 -1.03 -6.86
N LEU A 22 1.31 -2.32 -7.20
CA LEU A 22 0.73 -3.42 -6.42
C LEU A 22 1.20 -3.42 -4.96
N ARG A 23 2.50 -3.21 -4.72
CA ARG A 23 3.02 -3.05 -3.34
C ARG A 23 2.44 -1.83 -2.62
N ALA A 24 2.11 -0.76 -3.33
CA ALA A 24 1.42 0.38 -2.72
C ALA A 24 -0.03 0.04 -2.34
N GLU A 25 -0.71 -0.74 -3.18
CA GLU A 25 -2.07 -1.24 -2.95
C GLU A 25 -2.10 -2.23 -1.77
N HIS A 26 -1.11 -3.13 -1.65
CA HIS A 26 -0.95 -3.99 -0.47
C HIS A 26 -0.82 -3.20 0.83
N ARG A 27 -0.10 -2.08 0.82
CA ARG A 27 -0.01 -1.20 2.01
C ARG A 27 -1.37 -0.59 2.37
N HIS A 28 -2.18 -0.22 1.39
CA HIS A 28 -3.55 0.26 1.63
C HIS A 28 -4.43 -0.84 2.22
N ILE A 29 -4.40 -2.03 1.63
CA ILE A 29 -5.14 -3.21 2.09
C ILE A 29 -4.72 -3.57 3.53
N ALA A 30 -3.42 -3.61 3.82
CA ALA A 30 -2.89 -3.86 5.15
C ALA A 30 -3.38 -2.83 6.18
N ALA A 31 -3.46 -1.54 5.83
CA ALA A 31 -3.98 -0.50 6.71
C ALA A 31 -5.48 -0.70 7.02
N VAL A 32 -6.26 -1.18 6.04
CA VAL A 32 -7.68 -1.54 6.23
C VAL A 32 -7.81 -2.79 7.11
N MET A 33 -6.99 -3.82 6.90
CA MET A 33 -6.95 -5.04 7.73
C MET A 33 -6.50 -4.79 9.17
N ALA A 34 -5.58 -3.85 9.38
CA ALA A 34 -5.20 -3.41 10.72
C ALA A 34 -6.39 -2.75 11.45
N LEU A 35 -7.15 -1.88 10.75
CA LEU A 35 -8.35 -1.28 11.31
C LEU A 35 -9.42 -2.35 11.61
N LEU A 36 -9.64 -3.31 10.71
CA LEU A 36 -10.55 -4.43 10.92
C LEU A 36 -10.17 -5.16 12.22
N SER A 37 -8.91 -5.56 12.36
CA SER A 37 -8.40 -6.26 13.55
C SER A 37 -8.65 -5.48 14.84
N GLN A 38 -8.46 -4.15 14.82
CA GLN A 38 -8.79 -3.29 15.96
C GLN A 38 -10.28 -3.32 16.30
N GLN A 39 -11.16 -3.29 15.29
CA GLN A 39 -12.60 -3.41 15.52
C GLN A 39 -12.98 -4.80 16.06
N LEU A 40 -12.39 -5.88 15.53
CA LEU A 40 -12.65 -7.24 16.01
C LEU A 40 -12.21 -7.42 17.47
N ASN A 41 -11.03 -6.91 17.84
CA ASN A 41 -10.56 -6.92 19.23
C ASN A 41 -11.52 -6.16 20.17
N ALA A 42 -12.11 -5.05 19.70
CA ALA A 42 -13.07 -4.29 20.48
C ALA A 42 -14.40 -5.06 20.67
N ILE A 43 -14.90 -5.71 19.61
CA ILE A 43 -16.09 -6.59 19.71
C ILE A 43 -15.84 -7.71 20.73
N GLU A 44 -14.68 -8.37 20.66
CA GLU A 44 -14.34 -9.48 21.54
C GLU A 44 -14.28 -9.07 23.03
N ARG A 45 -13.85 -7.84 23.32
CA ARG A 45 -13.87 -7.27 24.69
C ARG A 45 -15.25 -6.80 25.14
N GLY A 46 -16.25 -6.80 24.25
CA GLY A 46 -17.58 -6.25 24.52
C GLY A 46 -17.64 -4.72 24.47
N ASP A 47 -16.66 -4.06 23.85
CA ASP A 47 -16.66 -2.62 23.66
C ASP A 47 -17.70 -2.20 22.60
N LEU A 48 -18.20 -0.97 22.71
CA LEU A 48 -19.04 -0.39 21.65
C LEU A 48 -18.18 -0.09 20.41
N VAL A 49 -18.59 -0.63 19.26
CA VAL A 49 -17.93 -0.38 17.97
C VAL A 49 -18.86 0.30 16.99
N ASP A 50 -18.27 1.07 16.07
CA ASP A 50 -19.00 1.67 14.95
C ASP A 50 -19.23 0.60 13.88
N THR A 51 -20.40 -0.04 13.91
CA THR A 51 -20.73 -1.14 13.00
C THR A 51 -20.80 -0.71 11.53
N HIS A 52 -20.99 0.59 11.27
CA HIS A 52 -20.94 1.12 9.90
C HIS A 52 -19.51 1.11 9.35
N VAL A 53 -18.50 1.37 10.19
CA VAL A 53 -17.08 1.27 9.79
C VAL A 53 -16.72 -0.17 9.43
N LEU A 54 -17.19 -1.15 10.19
CA LEU A 54 -17.00 -2.58 9.86
C LEU A 54 -17.59 -2.95 8.50
N TYR A 55 -18.79 -2.44 8.22
CA TYR A 55 -19.40 -2.59 6.90
C TYR A 55 -18.56 -1.93 5.81
N GLU A 56 -18.16 -0.66 5.95
CA GLU A 56 -17.35 0.03 4.94
C GLU A 56 -15.98 -0.66 4.71
N ILE A 57 -15.37 -1.23 5.77
CA ILE A 57 -14.14 -2.02 5.67
C ILE A 57 -14.35 -3.20 4.72
N MET A 58 -15.38 -4.02 4.97
CA MET A 58 -15.57 -5.23 4.19
C MET A 58 -16.17 -4.95 2.81
N ASP A 59 -17.02 -3.94 2.70
CA ASP A 59 -17.51 -3.44 1.40
C ASP A 59 -16.34 -2.98 0.53
N TYR A 60 -15.37 -2.26 1.09
CA TYR A 60 -14.12 -1.90 0.37
C TYR A 60 -13.39 -3.16 -0.10
N MET A 61 -13.19 -4.13 0.80
CA MET A 61 -12.42 -5.34 0.50
C MET A 61 -13.05 -6.25 -0.57
N VAL A 62 -14.38 -6.30 -0.66
CA VAL A 62 -15.07 -7.14 -1.66
C VAL A 62 -15.46 -6.39 -2.94
N THR A 63 -15.12 -5.09 -3.03
CA THR A 63 -15.43 -4.27 -4.20
C THR A 63 -14.19 -3.82 -4.93
N TRP A 64 -13.21 -3.21 -4.24
CA TRP A 64 -12.06 -2.62 -4.91
C TRP A 64 -10.94 -3.64 -5.19
N PRO A 65 -10.45 -4.42 -4.19
CA PRO A 65 -9.43 -5.43 -4.46
C PRO A 65 -9.88 -6.46 -5.51
N ASP A 66 -11.07 -7.04 -5.33
CA ASP A 66 -11.62 -8.06 -6.24
C ASP A 66 -11.88 -7.56 -7.67
N ARG A 67 -12.01 -6.25 -7.89
CA ARG A 67 -12.33 -5.68 -9.21
C ARG A 67 -11.14 -5.05 -9.91
N PHE A 68 -10.11 -4.65 -9.18
CA PHE A 68 -9.01 -3.87 -9.73
C PHE A 68 -7.63 -4.36 -9.32
N HIS A 69 -7.45 -4.81 -8.09
CA HIS A 69 -6.15 -5.28 -7.59
C HIS A 69 -5.87 -6.70 -8.07
N HIS A 70 -6.68 -7.69 -7.66
CA HIS A 70 -6.49 -9.08 -8.06
C HIS A 70 -6.54 -9.26 -9.59
N PRO A 71 -7.44 -8.61 -10.36
CA PRO A 71 -7.39 -8.72 -11.82
C PRO A 71 -6.11 -8.18 -12.47
N ARG A 72 -5.42 -7.22 -11.82
CA ARG A 72 -4.12 -6.74 -12.31
C ARG A 72 -3.02 -7.76 -12.01
N GLU A 73 -3.08 -8.44 -10.88
CA GLU A 73 -2.19 -9.54 -10.54
C GLU A 73 -2.39 -10.72 -11.48
N ASP A 74 -3.65 -11.13 -11.68
CA ASP A 74 -4.03 -12.21 -12.60
C ASP A 74 -3.51 -11.94 -14.02
N LEU A 75 -3.61 -10.69 -14.51
CA LEU A 75 -3.04 -10.30 -15.81
C LEU A 75 -1.52 -10.55 -15.89
N ILE A 76 -0.77 -10.22 -14.84
CA ILE A 76 0.67 -10.46 -14.80
C ILE A 76 0.95 -11.97 -14.69
N TYR A 77 0.17 -12.69 -13.88
CA TYR A 77 0.34 -14.12 -13.65
C TYR A 77 0.08 -14.92 -14.92
N ASP A 78 -0.99 -14.61 -15.65
CA ASP A 78 -1.31 -15.18 -16.96
C ASP A 78 -0.15 -14.99 -17.95
N HIS A 79 0.37 -13.76 -18.07
CA HIS A 79 1.50 -13.45 -18.96
C HIS A 79 2.76 -14.26 -18.61
N VAL A 80 3.03 -14.44 -17.31
CA VAL A 80 4.14 -15.28 -16.84
C VAL A 80 3.92 -16.75 -17.20
N ALA A 81 2.71 -17.27 -17.07
CA ALA A 81 2.37 -18.65 -17.42
C ALA A 81 2.47 -18.94 -18.93
N GLU A 82 2.27 -17.91 -19.77
CA GLU A 82 2.48 -17.99 -21.22
C GLU A 82 3.97 -18.07 -21.58
N ILE A 83 4.84 -17.38 -20.83
CA ILE A 83 6.30 -17.37 -21.06
C ILE A 83 6.97 -18.61 -20.47
N ASP A 84 6.60 -18.99 -19.25
CA ASP A 84 7.13 -20.15 -18.53
C ASP A 84 6.00 -21.11 -18.14
N HIS A 85 5.74 -22.07 -19.03
CA HIS A 85 4.71 -23.09 -18.80
C HIS A 85 4.97 -23.97 -17.57
N GLY A 86 6.19 -24.01 -17.04
CA GLY A 86 6.51 -24.69 -15.79
C GLY A 86 5.84 -24.02 -14.58
N MET A 87 5.62 -22.71 -14.64
CA MET A 87 5.03 -21.90 -13.57
C MET A 87 3.50 -21.85 -13.60
N ALA A 88 2.88 -22.33 -14.69
CA ALA A 88 1.43 -22.26 -14.86
C ALA A 88 0.64 -22.99 -13.76
N GLY A 89 1.23 -23.98 -13.08
CA GLY A 89 0.60 -24.66 -11.94
C GLY A 89 0.44 -23.75 -10.72
N GLU A 90 1.52 -23.04 -10.37
CA GLU A 90 1.62 -22.14 -9.22
C GLU A 90 0.78 -20.88 -9.43
N VAL A 91 0.88 -20.28 -10.63
CA VAL A 91 0.04 -19.14 -11.07
C VAL A 91 -1.44 -19.45 -10.89
N ARG A 92 -1.93 -20.58 -11.42
CA ARG A 92 -3.34 -20.97 -11.26
C ARG A 92 -3.74 -21.22 -9.81
N GLU A 93 -2.80 -21.48 -8.91
CA GLU A 93 -3.10 -21.62 -7.48
C GLU A 93 -3.36 -20.28 -6.81
N LEU A 94 -2.62 -19.24 -7.21
CA LEU A 94 -2.80 -17.84 -6.76
C LEU A 94 -4.15 -17.29 -7.22
N GLU A 95 -4.49 -17.44 -8.50
CA GLU A 95 -5.81 -17.07 -9.04
C GLU A 95 -6.96 -17.75 -8.27
N ARG A 96 -6.81 -19.06 -8.01
CA ARG A 96 -7.78 -19.81 -7.19
C ARG A 96 -7.84 -19.28 -5.75
N ASP A 97 -6.77 -18.69 -5.25
CA ASP A 97 -6.74 -18.07 -3.93
C ASP A 97 -7.47 -16.73 -3.92
N HIS A 98 -7.30 -15.88 -4.94
CA HIS A 98 -8.12 -14.67 -5.16
C HIS A 98 -9.61 -15.01 -5.13
N ASP A 99 -10.00 -16.04 -5.88
CA ASP A 99 -11.37 -16.55 -5.93
C ASP A 99 -11.90 -17.00 -4.55
N ARG A 100 -11.05 -17.67 -3.76
CA ARG A 100 -11.40 -18.08 -2.39
C ARG A 100 -11.55 -16.86 -1.49
N MET A 101 -10.61 -15.94 -1.54
CA MET A 101 -10.63 -14.71 -0.74
C MET A 101 -11.83 -13.84 -1.05
N ALA A 102 -12.22 -13.70 -2.32
CA ALA A 102 -13.43 -12.98 -2.72
C ALA A 102 -14.70 -13.61 -2.09
N ARG A 103 -14.79 -14.94 -2.05
CA ARG A 103 -15.91 -15.65 -1.41
C ARG A 103 -15.90 -15.48 0.11
N GLU A 104 -14.75 -15.66 0.75
CA GLU A 104 -14.58 -15.49 2.19
C GLU A 104 -14.89 -14.05 2.62
N GLY A 105 -14.42 -13.05 1.87
CA GLY A 105 -14.70 -11.64 2.11
C GLY A 105 -16.20 -11.32 2.06
N ARG A 106 -16.92 -11.85 1.06
CA ARG A 106 -18.38 -11.70 0.97
C ARG A 106 -19.11 -12.38 2.13
N GLU A 107 -18.60 -13.50 2.62
CA GLU A 107 -19.16 -14.16 3.80
C GLU A 107 -18.98 -13.31 5.06
N VAL A 108 -17.81 -12.69 5.25
CA VAL A 108 -17.59 -11.76 6.38
C VAL A 108 -18.51 -10.55 6.27
N LEU A 109 -18.65 -9.95 5.09
CA LEU A 109 -19.57 -8.83 4.86
C LEU A 109 -21.01 -9.22 5.23
N TYR A 110 -21.47 -10.39 4.77
CA TYR A 110 -22.79 -10.92 5.10
C TYR A 110 -22.99 -11.08 6.61
N VAL A 111 -22.02 -11.65 7.33
CA VAL A 111 -22.12 -11.81 8.80
C VAL A 111 -22.14 -10.46 9.51
N ILE A 112 -21.40 -9.46 9.03
CA ILE A 112 -21.46 -8.09 9.56
C ILE A 112 -22.86 -7.49 9.35
N GLU A 113 -23.47 -7.65 8.18
CA GLU A 113 -24.83 -7.15 7.90
C GLU A 113 -25.87 -7.79 8.82
N ARG A 114 -25.84 -9.11 8.99
CA ARG A 114 -26.75 -9.85 9.87
C ARG A 114 -26.55 -9.49 11.34
N TRP A 115 -25.30 -9.28 11.78
CA TRP A 115 -25.01 -8.79 13.12
C TRP A 115 -25.55 -7.37 13.34
N ARG A 116 -25.42 -6.47 12.35
CA ARG A 116 -25.99 -5.11 12.39
C ARG A 116 -27.52 -5.12 12.48
N ALA A 117 -28.17 -6.12 11.91
CA ALA A 117 -29.61 -6.34 12.01
C ALA A 117 -30.03 -6.99 13.35
N GLY A 118 -29.08 -7.36 14.22
CA GLY A 118 -29.35 -8.03 15.50
C GLY A 118 -29.65 -9.53 15.37
N GLU A 119 -29.33 -10.14 14.23
CA GLU A 119 -29.69 -11.53 13.91
C GLU A 119 -28.58 -12.53 14.23
N LEU A 120 -27.33 -12.07 14.28
CA LEU A 120 -26.14 -12.86 14.64
C LEU A 120 -25.42 -12.26 15.84
N SER A 121 -24.49 -13.01 16.41
CA SER A 121 -23.67 -12.51 17.53
C SER A 121 -22.38 -11.84 17.04
N GLY A 122 -21.81 -10.94 17.85
CA GLY A 122 -20.50 -10.35 17.58
C GLY A 122 -19.37 -11.38 17.48
N ARG A 123 -19.53 -12.56 18.11
CA ARG A 123 -18.56 -13.66 18.04
C ARG A 123 -18.38 -14.18 16.62
N GLU A 124 -19.45 -14.30 15.84
CA GLU A 124 -19.35 -14.78 14.44
C GLU A 124 -18.60 -13.79 13.55
N VAL A 125 -18.77 -12.48 13.81
CA VAL A 125 -18.02 -11.42 13.14
C VAL A 125 -16.53 -11.53 13.49
N VAL A 126 -16.20 -11.76 14.76
CA VAL A 126 -14.81 -11.94 15.23
C VAL A 126 -14.17 -13.17 14.59
N ASP A 127 -14.81 -14.33 14.68
CA ASP A 127 -14.26 -15.60 14.20
C ASP A 127 -13.98 -15.56 12.70
N LYS A 128 -14.95 -15.12 11.89
CA LYS A 128 -14.79 -15.03 10.43
C LYS A 128 -13.88 -13.88 10.01
N GLY A 129 -13.99 -12.73 10.66
CA GLY A 129 -13.14 -11.58 10.37
C GLY A 129 -11.66 -11.87 10.64
N ARG A 130 -11.33 -12.58 11.74
CA ARG A 130 -9.95 -12.98 12.05
C ARG A 130 -9.39 -13.97 11.04
N ALA A 131 -10.21 -14.93 10.62
CA ALA A 131 -9.81 -15.88 9.58
C ALA A 131 -9.49 -15.17 8.26
N TYR A 132 -10.34 -14.21 7.85
CA TYR A 132 -10.12 -13.41 6.64
C TYR A 132 -8.87 -12.54 6.72
N VAL A 133 -8.66 -11.82 7.85
CA VAL A 133 -7.43 -11.03 8.06
C VAL A 133 -6.18 -11.90 7.94
N LYS A 134 -6.19 -13.07 8.60
CA LYS A 134 -5.07 -14.01 8.55
C LYS A 134 -4.78 -14.43 7.11
N ARG A 135 -5.81 -14.84 6.36
CA ARG A 135 -5.69 -15.27 4.97
C ARG A 135 -5.14 -14.14 4.08
N ALA A 136 -5.69 -12.94 4.17
CA ALA A 136 -5.25 -11.79 3.38
C ALA A 136 -3.78 -11.45 3.64
N HIS A 137 -3.33 -11.54 4.90
CA HIS A 137 -1.93 -11.36 5.25
C HIS A 137 -1.02 -12.46 4.70
N GLU A 138 -1.41 -13.73 4.83
CA GLU A 138 -0.64 -14.86 4.29
C GLU A 138 -0.49 -14.77 2.77
N HIS A 139 -1.57 -14.37 2.09
CA HIS A 139 -1.61 -14.17 0.64
C HIS A 139 -0.63 -13.07 0.19
N MET A 140 -0.79 -11.84 0.68
CA MET A 140 0.09 -10.73 0.30
C MET A 140 1.57 -10.99 0.65
N ASN A 141 1.85 -11.73 1.73
CA ASN A 141 3.22 -12.09 2.09
C ASN A 141 3.83 -13.07 1.09
N LEU A 142 3.08 -14.11 0.68
CA LEU A 142 3.52 -15.04 -0.36
C LEU A 142 3.86 -14.29 -1.65
N GLU A 143 2.98 -13.38 -2.06
CA GLU A 143 3.18 -12.59 -3.26
C GLU A 143 4.43 -11.72 -3.18
N GLU A 144 4.55 -10.94 -2.10
CA GLU A 144 5.66 -10.01 -1.96
C GLU A 144 7.04 -10.67 -1.80
N GLU A 145 7.10 -11.83 -1.12
CA GLU A 145 8.34 -12.52 -0.74
C GLU A 145 8.83 -13.50 -1.79
N GLU A 146 7.90 -14.14 -2.51
CA GLU A 146 8.22 -15.25 -3.40
C GLU A 146 7.78 -14.95 -4.83
N VAL A 147 6.53 -14.52 -5.04
CA VAL A 147 5.96 -14.37 -6.39
C VAL A 147 6.52 -13.15 -7.13
N PHE A 148 6.42 -11.94 -6.58
CA PHE A 148 6.87 -10.71 -7.24
C PHE A 148 8.37 -10.74 -7.59
N PRO A 149 9.29 -11.23 -6.71
CA PRO A 149 10.69 -11.40 -7.08
C PRO A 149 10.90 -12.40 -8.22
N LEU A 150 10.11 -13.48 -8.28
CA LEU A 150 10.17 -14.45 -9.37
C LEU A 150 9.73 -13.79 -10.70
N ILE A 151 8.59 -13.09 -10.69
CA ILE A 151 8.05 -12.38 -11.85
C ILE A 151 9.08 -11.38 -12.40
N ASP A 152 9.66 -10.54 -11.53
CA ASP A 152 10.68 -9.55 -11.93
C ASP A 152 11.93 -10.22 -12.53
N SER A 153 12.23 -11.46 -12.14
CA SER A 153 13.36 -12.23 -12.68
C SER A 153 13.09 -12.88 -14.05
N VAL A 154 11.82 -13.15 -14.37
CA VAL A 154 11.35 -13.80 -15.60
C VAL A 154 11.04 -12.77 -16.69
N LEU A 155 10.33 -11.70 -16.33
CA LEU A 155 9.83 -10.71 -17.28
C LEU A 155 10.91 -9.75 -17.75
N THR A 156 10.89 -9.43 -19.05
CA THR A 156 11.78 -8.43 -19.67
C THR A 156 11.12 -7.05 -19.68
N ARG A 157 11.90 -6.02 -20.04
CA ARG A 157 11.35 -4.67 -20.26
C ARG A 157 10.35 -4.59 -21.41
N SER A 158 10.33 -5.54 -22.34
CA SER A 158 9.29 -5.59 -23.37
C SER A 158 7.99 -6.11 -22.77
N ASP A 159 8.07 -7.22 -22.04
CA ASP A 159 6.93 -7.84 -21.38
C ASP A 159 6.22 -6.85 -20.45
N TRP A 160 6.98 -6.10 -19.65
CA TRP A 160 6.40 -5.06 -18.79
C TRP A 160 5.71 -3.92 -19.57
N ARG A 161 6.23 -3.53 -20.73
CA ARG A 161 5.57 -2.51 -21.57
C ARG A 161 4.30 -3.03 -22.21
N ASP A 162 4.27 -4.31 -22.58
CA ASP A 162 3.11 -4.96 -23.15
C ASP A 162 2.00 -5.09 -22.08
N LEU A 163 2.35 -5.54 -20.87
CA LEU A 163 1.46 -5.56 -19.70
C LEU A 163 0.91 -4.17 -19.33
N GLU A 164 1.77 -3.14 -19.30
CA GLU A 164 1.34 -1.76 -19.04
C GLU A 164 0.38 -1.22 -20.12
N ALA A 165 0.51 -1.68 -21.37
CA ALA A 165 -0.39 -1.31 -22.45
C ALA A 165 -1.71 -2.11 -22.40
N GLU A 166 -1.67 -3.34 -21.90
CA GLU A 166 -2.83 -4.22 -21.75
C GLU A 166 -3.65 -3.93 -20.49
N ASP A 167 -3.06 -3.30 -19.46
CA ASP A 167 -3.75 -2.87 -18.24
C ASP A 167 -4.80 -1.79 -18.53
N SER A 168 -5.92 -2.25 -19.08
CA SER A 168 -7.11 -1.47 -19.42
C SER A 168 -7.94 -1.13 -18.19
N LEU A 169 -7.54 -1.61 -17.00
CA LEU A 169 -8.17 -1.23 -15.74
C LEU A 169 -7.98 0.28 -15.49
N ASN A 170 -6.97 0.92 -16.11
CA ASN A 170 -6.66 2.36 -16.01
C ASN A 170 -6.49 2.75 -14.51
N PRO A 171 -6.19 4.00 -14.09
CA PRO A 171 -6.08 4.28 -12.66
C PRO A 171 -7.50 4.42 -12.08
N ALA A 172 -8.17 3.29 -11.88
CA ALA A 172 -9.37 3.21 -11.05
C ALA A 172 -8.98 3.66 -9.65
N ALA A 173 -9.19 4.95 -9.39
CA ALA A 173 -8.69 5.60 -8.19
C ALA A 173 -9.26 4.88 -6.96
N ASP A 174 -8.35 4.46 -6.10
CA ASP A 174 -8.68 3.86 -4.81
C ASP A 174 -9.72 4.74 -4.09
N PRO A 175 -10.88 4.18 -3.72
CA PRO A 175 -11.99 4.94 -3.17
C PRO A 175 -11.71 5.53 -1.78
N VAL A 176 -10.69 5.01 -1.07
CA VAL A 176 -10.32 5.36 0.31
C VAL A 176 -9.04 6.19 0.32
N PHE A 177 -8.04 5.79 -0.46
CA PHE A 177 -6.68 6.36 -0.46
C PHE A 177 -6.37 7.24 -1.67
N GLY A 178 -7.24 7.24 -2.69
CA GLY A 178 -7.11 8.10 -3.85
C GLY A 178 -7.27 9.59 -3.54
N ARG A 179 -6.99 10.43 -4.54
CA ARG A 179 -7.07 11.91 -4.43
C ARG A 179 -8.43 12.42 -3.94
N ARG A 180 -9.50 11.70 -4.26
CA ARG A 180 -10.86 11.99 -3.82
C ARG A 180 -11.44 10.74 -3.17
N VAL A 181 -11.74 10.85 -1.87
CA VAL A 181 -12.44 9.79 -1.13
C VAL A 181 -13.88 9.73 -1.61
N GLN A 182 -14.34 8.53 -1.99
CA GLN A 182 -15.72 8.30 -2.40
C GLN A 182 -16.65 8.42 -1.18
N ARG A 183 -17.91 8.81 -1.41
CA ARG A 183 -18.82 9.29 -0.36
C ARG A 183 -19.14 8.19 0.66
N GLU A 184 -19.30 6.99 0.14
CA GLU A 184 -19.62 5.72 0.80
C GLU A 184 -18.49 5.18 1.68
N PHE A 185 -17.23 5.64 1.50
CA PHE A 185 -16.08 5.18 2.30
C PHE A 185 -15.49 6.27 3.22
N ARG A 186 -16.26 7.33 3.50
CA ARG A 186 -15.75 8.46 4.29
C ARG A 186 -15.57 8.13 5.77
N HIS A 187 -16.26 7.15 6.34
CA HIS A 187 -16.05 6.77 7.74
C HIS A 187 -14.77 5.96 7.87
N LEU A 188 -14.58 4.97 6.99
CA LEU A 188 -13.40 4.17 6.80
C LEU A 188 -12.18 5.05 6.60
N ALA A 189 -12.18 5.92 5.58
CA ALA A 189 -11.04 6.79 5.29
C ALA A 189 -10.64 7.66 6.50
N ARG A 190 -11.63 8.19 7.24
CA ARG A 190 -11.36 8.95 8.47
C ARG A 190 -10.80 8.07 9.59
N LYS A 191 -11.33 6.85 9.78
CA LYS A 191 -10.88 5.92 10.82
C LYS A 191 -9.49 5.38 10.53
N VAL A 192 -9.20 4.97 9.29
CA VAL A 192 -7.86 4.54 8.88
C VAL A 192 -6.85 5.67 9.10
N ARG A 193 -7.12 6.88 8.59
CA ARG A 193 -6.23 8.04 8.79
C ARG A 193 -5.98 8.37 10.27
N ARG A 194 -6.95 8.16 11.15
CA ARG A 194 -6.77 8.29 12.60
C ARG A 194 -5.97 7.15 13.18
N SER A 195 -6.32 5.91 12.87
CA SER A 195 -5.63 4.71 13.37
C SER A 195 -4.14 4.76 13.02
N LEU A 196 -3.82 5.14 11.78
CA LEU A 196 -2.45 5.36 11.32
C LEU A 196 -1.70 6.46 12.07
N ARG A 197 -2.39 7.52 12.55
CA ARG A 197 -1.77 8.56 13.38
C ARG A 197 -1.50 8.11 14.81
N HIS A 198 -2.36 7.26 15.39
CA HIS A 198 -2.24 6.82 16.78
C HIS A 198 -1.42 5.53 16.94
N GLY A 199 -1.26 4.73 15.89
CA GLY A 199 -0.31 3.61 15.87
C GLY A 199 1.12 4.06 16.14
N VAL A 200 1.46 5.30 15.74
CA VAL A 200 2.73 5.99 16.03
C VAL A 200 2.91 6.30 17.53
N GLU A 201 1.82 6.49 18.28
CA GLU A 201 1.88 6.91 19.68
C GLU A 201 1.88 5.73 20.67
N GLN A 202 1.35 4.56 20.28
CA GLN A 202 1.13 3.48 21.24
C GLN A 202 2.17 2.37 21.24
N GLY A 203 3.07 2.25 20.25
CA GLY A 203 4.10 1.20 20.24
C GLY A 203 3.56 -0.17 20.66
N ALA A 204 2.30 -0.45 20.32
CA ALA A 204 1.55 -1.55 20.88
C ALA A 204 1.95 -2.80 20.11
N VAL A 205 2.96 -3.47 20.65
CA VAL A 205 3.39 -4.82 20.28
C VAL A 205 2.16 -5.72 20.31
N ILE A 206 1.55 -5.92 19.14
CA ILE A 206 0.69 -7.07 18.90
C ILE A 206 1.61 -8.07 18.21
N GLU A 207 1.72 -9.25 18.81
CA GLU A 207 2.48 -10.39 18.34
C GLU A 207 2.01 -10.81 16.93
N TRP A 208 2.52 -10.13 15.89
CA TRP A 208 2.24 -10.42 14.49
C TRP A 208 3.51 -10.97 13.84
N VAL A 209 3.60 -12.28 13.74
CA VAL A 209 4.56 -12.91 12.82
C VAL A 209 4.13 -12.52 11.39
N GLY A 210 4.78 -11.51 10.80
CA GLY A 210 4.75 -11.27 9.35
C GLY A 210 4.73 -9.82 8.84
N ILE A 211 4.14 -8.84 9.56
CA ILE A 211 3.84 -7.50 8.97
C ILE A 211 4.49 -6.32 9.71
N GLU A 212 5.41 -6.56 10.65
CA GLU A 212 6.21 -5.47 11.24
C GLU A 212 6.90 -4.62 10.16
N ALA A 213 7.47 -5.27 9.13
CA ALA A 213 8.20 -4.58 8.07
C ALA A 213 7.31 -3.74 7.12
N LEU A 214 6.06 -4.13 6.89
CA LEU A 214 5.13 -3.37 6.04
C LEU A 214 4.57 -2.15 6.79
N LEU A 215 4.33 -2.28 8.10
CA LEU A 215 3.97 -1.16 8.96
C LEU A 215 5.14 -0.19 9.16
N GLU A 216 6.37 -0.70 9.36
CA GLU A 216 7.59 0.10 9.42
C GLU A 216 7.86 0.81 8.08
N SER A 217 7.64 0.15 6.94
CA SER A 217 7.76 0.78 5.61
C SER A 217 6.67 1.84 5.37
N TRP A 218 5.46 1.60 5.86
CA TRP A 218 4.37 2.58 5.83
C TRP A 218 4.63 3.77 6.77
N GLU A 219 5.26 3.55 7.93
CA GLU A 219 5.72 4.61 8.84
C GLU A 219 6.73 5.50 8.13
N VAL A 220 7.73 4.92 7.47
CA VAL A 220 8.72 5.65 6.66
C VAL A 220 8.03 6.46 5.55
N MET A 221 7.07 5.87 4.84
CA MET A 221 6.31 6.59 3.80
C MET A 221 5.39 7.69 4.34
N THR A 222 4.76 7.49 5.50
CA THR A 222 3.91 8.52 6.11
C THR A 222 4.73 9.65 6.71
N MET A 223 5.90 9.37 7.29
CA MET A 223 6.89 10.38 7.65
C MET A 223 7.35 11.17 6.42
N ALA A 224 7.61 10.50 5.29
CA ALA A 224 7.94 11.17 4.04
C ALA A 224 6.80 12.05 3.50
N TRP A 225 5.55 11.56 3.55
CA TRP A 225 4.39 12.34 3.14
C TRP A 225 4.18 13.57 4.04
N GLN A 226 4.27 13.40 5.37
CA GLN A 226 4.15 14.50 6.33
C GLN A 226 5.31 15.49 6.23
N GLY A 227 6.54 15.00 6.07
CA GLY A 227 7.73 15.81 5.83
C GLY A 227 7.58 16.64 4.56
N GLY A 228 7.17 16.02 3.44
CA GLY A 228 6.97 16.71 2.17
C GLY A 228 5.87 17.76 2.23
N ALA A 229 4.76 17.46 2.91
CA ALA A 229 3.67 18.41 3.13
C ALA A 229 4.10 19.59 4.04
N THR A 230 4.93 19.34 5.05
CA THR A 230 5.45 20.36 5.96
C THR A 230 6.46 21.26 5.25
N ILE A 231 7.45 20.68 4.55
CA ILE A 231 8.45 21.39 3.73
C ILE A 231 7.74 22.28 2.70
N THR A 232 6.74 21.74 1.99
CA THR A 232 5.98 22.52 1.00
C THR A 232 5.14 23.63 1.63
N GLY A 233 4.52 23.36 2.78
CA GLY A 233 3.74 24.35 3.53
C GLY A 233 4.60 25.50 4.08
N ASP A 234 5.77 25.19 4.63
CA ASP A 234 6.70 26.18 5.18
C ASP A 234 7.35 27.01 4.07
N HIS A 235 7.67 26.40 2.92
CA HIS A 235 8.12 27.10 1.73
C HIS A 235 7.09 28.13 1.22
N LEU A 236 5.79 27.76 1.16
CA LEU A 236 4.72 28.68 0.78
C LEU A 236 4.55 29.83 1.78
N ARG A 237 4.59 29.54 3.08
CA ARG A 237 4.51 30.59 4.12
C ARG A 237 5.72 31.51 4.11
N SER A 238 6.91 30.98 3.85
CA SER A 238 8.15 31.75 3.79
C SER A 238 8.15 32.68 2.57
N SER A 239 7.83 32.15 1.39
CA SER A 239 7.76 32.94 0.15
C SER A 239 6.71 34.06 0.24
N LEU A 240 5.54 33.80 0.81
CA LEU A 240 4.53 34.85 1.05
C LEU A 240 5.02 35.93 2.02
N ARG A 241 5.65 35.54 3.12
CA ARG A 241 6.16 36.48 4.13
C ARG A 241 7.27 37.37 3.59
N GLU A 242 8.22 36.78 2.88
CA GLU A 242 9.33 37.51 2.28
C GLU A 242 8.87 38.40 1.11
N ALA A 243 7.89 37.96 0.31
CA ALA A 243 7.28 38.79 -0.73
C ALA A 243 6.60 40.04 -0.15
N VAL A 244 5.88 39.89 0.97
CA VAL A 244 5.28 41.03 1.69
C VAL A 244 6.35 41.98 2.22
N TYR A 245 7.42 41.45 2.82
CA TYR A 245 8.52 42.26 3.32
C TYR A 245 9.22 43.05 2.19
N ILE A 246 9.55 42.38 1.09
CA ILE A 246 10.19 42.99 -0.10
C ILE A 246 9.30 44.07 -0.72
N ALA A 247 7.98 43.82 -0.79
CA ALA A 247 7.02 44.78 -1.31
C ALA A 247 6.90 46.05 -0.47
N LEU A 248 7.04 45.92 0.87
CA LEU A 248 7.01 47.06 1.80
C LEU A 248 8.34 47.83 1.84
N ASP A 249 9.49 47.13 1.76
CA ASP A 249 10.82 47.74 1.83
C ASP A 249 11.23 48.44 0.52
N ARG A 250 11.00 47.80 -0.63
CA ARG A 250 11.46 48.28 -1.95
C ARG A 250 10.40 48.13 -3.03
N PRO A 251 9.31 48.91 -2.98
CA PRO A 251 8.14 48.72 -3.84
C PRO A 251 8.44 48.80 -5.35
N LEU A 252 9.36 49.67 -5.77
CA LEU A 252 9.72 49.84 -7.18
C LEU A 252 10.57 48.69 -7.73
N GLN A 253 11.34 48.01 -6.88
CA GLN A 253 12.19 46.86 -7.26
C GLN A 253 11.55 45.51 -6.87
N ALA A 254 10.41 45.55 -6.16
CA ALA A 254 9.76 44.38 -5.61
C ALA A 254 9.47 43.29 -6.63
N PRO A 255 9.03 43.56 -7.88
CA PRO A 255 8.79 42.49 -8.85
C PRO A 255 10.06 41.67 -9.15
N LEU A 256 11.19 42.34 -9.35
CA LEU A 256 12.48 41.69 -9.62
C LEU A 256 13.04 40.97 -8.39
N LEU A 257 12.97 41.61 -7.22
CA LEU A 257 13.46 41.03 -5.97
C LEU A 257 12.62 39.84 -5.52
N CYS A 258 11.30 39.89 -5.65
CA CYS A 258 10.41 38.75 -5.39
C CYS A 258 10.68 37.60 -6.37
N ALA A 259 10.92 37.88 -7.65
CA ALA A 259 11.25 36.84 -8.63
C ALA A 259 12.56 36.13 -8.29
N ALA A 260 13.62 36.90 -7.99
CA ALA A 260 14.91 36.34 -7.59
C ALA A 260 14.82 35.55 -6.26
N ASN A 261 14.04 36.06 -5.30
CA ASN A 261 13.83 35.43 -4.01
C ASN A 261 13.05 34.12 -4.13
N ASN A 262 11.95 34.12 -4.90
CA ASN A 262 11.16 32.93 -5.17
C ASN A 262 12.01 31.86 -5.88
N ALA A 263 12.85 32.24 -6.86
CA ALA A 263 13.75 31.30 -7.51
C ALA A 263 14.73 30.63 -6.53
N ARG A 264 15.32 31.41 -5.62
CA ARG A 264 16.21 30.87 -4.56
C ARG A 264 15.47 29.92 -3.62
N LEU A 265 14.30 30.34 -3.13
CA LEU A 265 13.50 29.51 -2.23
C LEU A 265 13.04 28.21 -2.93
N THR A 266 12.69 28.26 -4.22
CA THR A 266 12.28 27.07 -4.98
C THR A 266 13.44 26.09 -5.13
N LEU A 267 14.67 26.56 -5.32
CA LEU A 267 15.86 25.70 -5.32
C LEU A 267 16.08 25.02 -3.96
N SER A 268 15.95 25.76 -2.86
CA SER A 268 16.03 25.19 -1.49
C SER A 268 14.95 24.13 -1.25
N TRP A 269 13.72 24.40 -1.69
CA TRP A 269 12.60 23.45 -1.58
C TRP A 269 12.85 22.15 -2.38
N LEU A 270 13.40 22.26 -3.59
CA LEU A 270 13.78 21.09 -4.39
C LEU A 270 14.89 20.26 -3.73
N GLU A 271 15.86 20.92 -3.09
CA GLU A 271 16.95 20.25 -2.38
C GLU A 271 16.43 19.49 -1.15
N GLU A 272 15.59 20.13 -0.34
CA GLU A 272 14.97 19.52 0.84
C GLU A 272 14.06 18.33 0.48
N LEU A 273 13.26 18.46 -0.58
CA LEU A 273 12.47 17.34 -1.11
C LEU A 273 13.35 16.21 -1.64
N SER A 274 14.41 16.53 -2.37
CA SER A 274 15.36 15.53 -2.87
C SER A 274 16.03 14.79 -1.72
N GLN A 275 16.39 15.48 -0.65
CA GLN A 275 16.95 14.85 0.54
C GLN A 275 15.95 13.93 1.23
N LEU A 276 14.71 14.39 1.45
CA LEU A 276 13.65 13.57 2.03
C LEU A 276 13.38 12.30 1.20
N THR A 277 13.36 12.40 -0.14
CA THR A 277 13.18 11.22 -1.00
C THR A 277 14.33 10.21 -0.90
N ARG A 278 15.59 10.68 -0.81
CA ARG A 278 16.75 9.80 -0.60
C ARG A 278 16.72 9.12 0.76
N ASP A 279 16.37 9.85 1.81
CA ASP A 279 16.31 9.33 3.18
C ASP A 279 15.19 8.27 3.29
N THR A 280 14.02 8.55 2.72
CA THR A 280 12.91 7.60 2.61
C THR A 280 13.32 6.32 1.88
N ALA A 281 14.01 6.45 0.74
CA ALA A 281 14.47 5.29 -0.03
C ALA A 281 15.50 4.45 0.75
N SER A 282 16.41 5.11 1.47
CA SER A 282 17.40 4.44 2.33
C SER A 282 16.74 3.70 3.50
N ASP A 283 15.76 4.34 4.14
CA ASP A 283 15.02 3.76 5.26
C ASP A 283 14.16 2.56 4.82
N LEU A 284 13.46 2.67 3.68
CA LEU A 284 12.75 1.53 3.07
C LEU A 284 13.70 0.38 2.73
N ALA A 285 14.88 0.68 2.19
CA ALA A 285 15.89 -0.33 1.90
C ALA A 285 16.43 -0.98 3.19
N ARG A 286 16.52 -0.24 4.31
CA ARG A 286 16.90 -0.78 5.62
C ARG A 286 15.85 -1.74 6.15
N VAL A 287 14.58 -1.33 6.18
CA VAL A 287 13.45 -2.16 6.60
C VAL A 287 13.40 -3.47 5.80
N ASN A 288 13.61 -3.40 4.48
CA ASN A 288 13.63 -4.59 3.62
C ASN A 288 14.84 -5.51 3.90
N ARG A 289 16.01 -4.96 4.26
CA ARG A 289 17.18 -5.79 4.66
C ARG A 289 16.93 -6.50 5.99
N GLU A 290 16.41 -5.77 6.97
CA GLU A 290 16.08 -6.35 8.29
C GLU A 290 15.02 -7.44 8.18
N ARG A 291 14.01 -7.27 7.32
CA ARG A 291 13.05 -8.32 6.94
C ARG A 291 13.77 -9.58 6.47
N LYS A 292 14.63 -9.46 5.46
CA LYS A 292 15.37 -10.60 4.88
C LYS A 292 16.21 -11.34 5.92
N ASP A 293 16.81 -10.62 6.86
CA ASP A 293 17.62 -11.22 7.92
C ASP A 293 16.76 -11.91 9.00
N ARG A 294 15.64 -11.31 9.42
CA ARG A 294 14.67 -11.95 10.34
C ARG A 294 14.11 -13.25 9.74
N MET A 295 13.75 -13.24 8.45
CA MET A 295 13.28 -14.44 7.75
C MET A 295 14.32 -15.55 7.66
N ARG A 296 15.60 -15.20 7.41
CA ARG A 296 16.70 -16.16 7.40
C ARG A 296 16.90 -16.83 8.77
N LEU A 297 16.70 -16.09 9.85
CA LEU A 297 16.78 -16.61 11.22
C LEU A 297 15.62 -17.57 11.53
N LEU A 298 14.40 -17.24 11.11
CA LEU A 298 13.22 -18.11 11.27
C LEU A 298 13.34 -19.41 10.45
N LYS A 299 13.80 -19.34 9.19
CA LYS A 299 14.08 -20.53 8.37
C LYS A 299 15.17 -21.44 8.97
N ARG A 300 16.13 -20.87 9.71
CA ARG A 300 17.15 -21.64 10.46
C ARG A 300 16.63 -22.25 11.75
N ALA A 301 15.68 -21.60 12.42
CA ALA A 301 15.07 -22.09 13.66
C ALA A 301 14.04 -23.21 13.43
N GLY A 302 13.40 -23.26 12.26
CA GLY A 302 12.41 -24.27 11.87
C GLY A 302 12.97 -25.51 11.16
N ALA A 303 14.29 -25.58 10.90
CA ALA A 303 14.89 -26.76 10.28
C ALA A 303 15.02 -27.90 11.32
N PRO A 304 14.48 -29.11 11.06
CA PRO A 304 14.68 -30.23 11.97
C PRO A 304 16.16 -30.61 12.03
N ARG A 305 16.66 -30.87 13.24
CA ARG A 305 17.99 -31.42 13.49
C ARG A 305 18.09 -32.87 13.04
#